data_AF-A0AA50E2B4-F1
#
_entry.id   AF-A0AA50E2B4-F1
#
_cell.length_a   1.000
_cell.length_b   1.000
_cell.length_c   1.000
_cell.angle_alpha   90.00
_cell.angle_beta   90.00
_cell.angle_gamma   90.00
#
_symmetry.space_group_name_H-M   'P 1'
#
loop_
_entity.id
_entity.type
_entity.pdbx_description
1 polymer ?
#
loop_
_entity_poly.entity_id
_entity_poly.type
_entity_poly.pdbx_seq_one_letter_code
_entity_poly.pdbx_strand_id
1 'polypeptide(L)'
;MKAQAETIVTLHCDRCAQSYNQRLALDTKEILWLDNQGENTIPVSERELSWDDLSEVLPPDGHFDVETWLYEQFNLALPLKNLCGKDCQAPQVPDDGTGNGFDRR
;
A
#
# COMPACT_ATOMS: atom_id res chain seq x y z
N MET A 1 9.63 14.21 10.10
CA MET A 1 8.23 14.63 9.96
C MET A 1 7.32 13.71 10.77
N LYS A 2 6.16 14.18 11.24
CA LYS A 2 5.11 13.35 11.88
C LYS A 2 3.76 13.71 11.30
N ALA A 3 2.89 12.72 11.09
CA ALA A 3 1.55 12.94 10.59
C ALA A 3 0.52 12.01 11.24
N GLN A 4 -0.66 12.56 11.47
CA GLN A 4 -1.86 11.85 11.92
C GLN A 4 -2.96 12.13 10.92
N ALA A 5 -3.53 11.07 10.34
CA ALA A 5 -4.51 11.19 9.27
C ALA A 5 -5.49 10.01 9.27
N GLU A 6 -6.69 10.26 8.76
CA GLU A 6 -7.72 9.23 8.60
C GLU A 6 -8.35 9.33 7.21
N THR A 7 -8.71 8.19 6.64
CA THR A 7 -9.49 8.13 5.39
C THR A 7 -10.42 6.93 5.38
N ILE A 8 -11.34 6.91 4.42
CA ILE A 8 -12.22 5.78 4.13
C ILE A 8 -11.91 5.31 2.72
N VAL A 9 -11.51 4.05 2.58
CA VAL A 9 -11.28 3.39 1.28
C VAL A 9 -12.43 2.44 0.98
N THR A 10 -12.87 2.41 -0.28
CA THR A 10 -13.82 1.39 -0.77
C THR A 10 -13.02 0.26 -1.40
N LEU A 11 -13.16 -0.94 -0.85
CA LEU A 11 -12.46 -2.15 -1.27
C LEU A 11 -13.46 -3.20 -1.75
N HIS A 12 -12.95 -4.18 -2.51
CA HIS A 12 -13.73 -5.35 -2.93
C HIS A 12 -13.27 -6.57 -2.13
N CYS A 13 -14.21 -7.33 -1.57
CA CYS A 13 -13.87 -8.49 -0.78
C CYS A 13 -13.38 -9.64 -1.66
N ASP A 14 -12.17 -10.13 -1.41
CA ASP A 14 -11.55 -11.26 -2.14
C ASP A 14 -12.31 -12.58 -1.94
N ARG A 15 -13.22 -12.63 -0.95
CA ARG A 15 -14.01 -13.82 -0.62
C ARG A 15 -15.43 -13.76 -1.17
N CYS A 16 -16.20 -12.71 -0.88
CA CYS A 16 -17.63 -12.62 -1.27
C CYS A 16 -17.89 -11.72 -2.47
N ALA A 17 -16.86 -11.07 -3.01
CA ALA A 17 -16.99 -10.12 -4.12
C ALA A 17 -17.97 -8.96 -3.86
N GLN A 18 -18.18 -8.57 -2.59
CA GLN A 18 -18.95 -7.38 -2.25
C GLN A 18 -18.02 -6.21 -2.01
N SER A 19 -18.46 -5.01 -2.40
CA SER A 19 -17.79 -3.77 -2.03
C SER A 19 -18.07 -3.43 -0.56
N TYR A 20 -17.05 -2.96 0.15
CA TYR A 20 -17.16 -2.52 1.53
C TYR A 20 -16.23 -1.33 1.79
N ASN A 21 -16.56 -0.54 2.80
CA ASN A 21 -15.75 0.59 3.23
C ASN A 21 -14.91 0.20 4.43
N GLN A 22 -13.61 0.52 4.38
CA GLN A 22 -12.69 0.36 5.49
C GLN A 22 -12.13 1.71 5.89
N ARG A 23 -12.15 2.00 7.19
CA ARG A 23 -11.44 3.16 7.74
C ARG A 23 -9.97 2.82 7.92
N LEU A 24 -9.10 3.66 7.41
CA LEU A 24 -7.66 3.62 7.67
C LEU A 24 -7.31 4.81 8.55
N ALA A 25 -6.52 4.56 9.59
CA ALA A 25 -5.99 5.59 10.48
C ALA A 25 -4.46 5.44 10.51
N LEU A 26 -3.76 6.55 10.39
CA LEU A 26 -2.30 6.63 10.38
C LEU A 26 -1.83 7.47 11.56
N ASP A 27 -0.77 6.99 12.22
CA ASP A 27 0.08 7.75 13.13
C ASP A 27 1.52 7.36 12.80
N THR A 28 2.14 8.12 11.90
CA THR A 28 3.42 7.75 11.28
C THR A 28 4.43 8.91 11.31
N LYS A 29 5.70 8.56 11.13
CA LYS A 29 6.81 9.50 11.12
C LYS A 29 7.81 9.09 10.04
N GLU A 30 8.36 10.10 9.37
CA GLU A 30 9.42 9.93 8.37
C GLU A 30 10.68 10.67 8.83
N ILE A 31 11.86 10.10 8.60
CA ILE A 31 13.14 10.74 8.88
C ILE A 31 13.72 11.17 7.53
N LEU A 32 13.80 12.48 7.32
CA LEU A 32 14.38 13.04 6.11
C LEU A 32 15.83 13.41 6.38
N TRP A 33 16.75 12.84 5.61
CA TRP A 33 18.14 13.22 5.67
C TRP A 33 18.36 14.45 4.78
N LEU A 34 18.85 15.54 5.36
CA LEU A 34 19.12 16.76 4.60
C LEU A 34 20.58 16.78 4.16
N ASP A 35 20.82 16.71 2.85
CA ASP A 35 22.18 16.76 2.30
C ASP A 35 22.21 17.49 0.95
N ASN A 36 23.30 18.23 0.72
CA ASN A 36 23.57 18.96 -0.52
C ASN A 36 24.09 18.03 -1.64
N GLN A 37 24.22 16.73 -1.39
CA GLN A 37 24.58 15.75 -2.41
C GLN A 37 23.42 15.66 -3.41
N GLY A 38 23.42 16.55 -4.40
CA GLY A 38 22.67 16.34 -5.63
C GLY A 38 22.98 14.93 -6.13
N GLU A 39 21.95 14.21 -6.60
CA GLU A 39 22.00 12.87 -7.18
C GLU A 39 23.43 12.41 -7.41
N ASN A 40 23.91 11.43 -6.64
CA ASN A 40 25.20 10.80 -6.91
C ASN A 40 25.14 10.16 -8.31
N THR A 41 25.39 10.96 -9.35
CA THR A 41 25.31 10.61 -10.78
C THR A 41 26.54 9.84 -11.21
N ILE A 42 27.07 8.97 -10.36
CA ILE A 42 28.09 8.01 -10.77
C ILE A 42 27.32 6.72 -11.04
N PRO A 43 27.18 6.28 -12.30
CA PRO A 43 26.60 4.98 -12.60
C PRO A 43 27.61 3.95 -12.12
N VAL A 44 27.47 3.52 -10.87
CA VAL A 44 28.31 2.46 -10.30
C VAL A 44 27.71 1.13 -10.74
N SER A 45 28.58 0.22 -11.17
CA SER A 45 28.32 -1.21 -11.29
C SER A 45 27.73 -1.80 -9.99
N GLU A 46 27.59 -3.13 -9.89
CA GLU A 46 27.29 -3.78 -8.61
C GLU A 46 28.16 -3.19 -7.49
N ARG A 47 27.50 -2.49 -6.55
CA ARG A 47 28.08 -1.79 -5.42
C ARG A 47 27.36 -2.27 -4.17
N GLU A 48 28.12 -2.42 -3.09
CA GLU A 48 27.56 -2.69 -1.78
C GLU A 48 26.78 -1.47 -1.29
N LEU A 49 25.50 -1.69 -0.94
CA LEU A 49 24.62 -0.65 -0.40
C LEU A 49 24.74 -0.65 1.12
N SER A 50 24.98 0.53 1.69
CA SER A 50 24.91 0.74 3.13
C SER A 50 23.48 1.09 3.55
N TRP A 51 23.19 1.05 4.86
CA TRP A 51 21.89 1.48 5.38
C TRP A 51 21.56 2.93 5.05
N ASP A 52 22.58 3.80 5.03
CA ASP A 52 22.40 5.22 4.75
C ASP A 52 21.98 5.44 3.28
N ASP A 53 22.38 4.56 2.37
CA ASP A 53 22.01 4.62 0.94
C ASP A 53 20.54 4.26 0.68
N LEU A 54 19.85 3.64 1.66
CA LEU A 54 18.44 3.25 1.56
C LEU A 54 17.50 4.30 2.15
N SER A 55 18.04 5.41 2.67
CA SER A 55 17.26 6.49 3.25
C SER A 55 16.93 7.57 2.21
N GLU A 56 15.75 8.19 2.34
CA GLU A 56 15.41 9.33 1.51
C GLU A 56 16.28 10.54 1.88
N VAL A 57 16.98 11.07 0.88
CA VAL A 57 17.79 12.28 1.00
C VAL A 57 17.09 13.43 0.29
N LEU A 58 16.88 14.53 1.00
CA LEU A 58 16.31 15.76 0.48
C LEU A 58 17.35 16.88 0.53
N PRO A 59 17.49 17.71 -0.51
CA PRO A 59 18.29 18.93 -0.42
C PRO A 59 17.78 19.84 0.72
N PRO A 60 18.66 20.63 1.39
CA PRO A 60 18.22 21.55 2.44
C PRO A 60 17.19 22.60 1.98
N ASP A 61 17.22 22.96 0.69
CA ASP A 61 16.26 23.83 0.00
C ASP A 61 15.24 23.05 -0.85
N GLY A 62 15.26 21.72 -0.74
CA GLY A 62 14.37 20.81 -1.45
C GLY A 62 12.93 20.88 -0.94
N HIS A 63 12.01 20.48 -1.81
CA HIS A 63 10.59 20.40 -1.48
C HIS A 63 10.20 18.96 -1.14
N PHE A 64 9.57 18.76 0.02
CA PHE A 64 8.96 17.49 0.39
C PHE A 64 7.48 17.50 0.04
N ASP A 65 7.07 16.63 -0.90
CA ASP A 65 5.68 16.48 -1.31
C ASP A 65 4.90 15.64 -0.29
N VAL A 66 4.30 16.35 0.67
CA VAL A 66 3.50 15.76 1.75
C VAL A 66 2.28 15.00 1.24
N GLU A 67 1.68 15.43 0.12
CA GLU A 67 0.47 14.81 -0.40
C GLU A 67 0.79 13.43 -0.98
N THR A 68 1.83 13.37 -1.81
CA THR A 68 2.34 12.10 -2.35
C THR A 68 2.78 11.16 -1.24
N TRP A 69 3.61 11.63 -0.30
CA TRP A 69 4.04 10.81 0.82
C TRP A 69 2.86 10.28 1.65
N LEU A 70 1.87 11.13 1.98
CA LEU A 70 0.71 10.69 2.76
C LEU A 70 -0.12 9.63 2.01
N TYR A 71 -0.27 9.77 0.69
CA TYR A 71 -0.90 8.76 -0.15
C TYR A 71 -0.15 7.42 -0.10
N GLU A 72 1.19 7.44 -0.16
CA GLU A 72 2.03 6.25 0.01
C GLU A 72 1.84 5.60 1.39
N GLN A 73 1.79 6.40 2.46
CA GLN A 73 1.53 5.90 3.81
C GLN A 73 0.16 5.19 3.90
N PHE A 74 -0.87 5.71 3.23
CA PHE A 74 -2.16 5.02 3.14
C PHE A 74 -2.08 3.71 2.34
N ASN A 75 -1.33 3.69 1.24
CA ASN A 75 -1.14 2.47 0.44
C ASN A 75 -0.43 1.38 1.23
N LEU A 76 0.59 1.73 2.03
CA LEU A 76 1.27 0.79 2.93
C LEU A 76 0.36 0.24 4.02
N ALA A 77 -0.66 1.00 4.42
CA ALA A 77 -1.65 0.58 5.43
C ALA A 77 -2.81 -0.26 4.85
N LEU A 78 -2.85 -0.49 3.54
CA LEU A 78 -3.87 -1.35 2.93
C LEU A 78 -3.71 -2.80 3.41
N PRO A 79 -4.82 -3.53 3.62
CA PRO A 79 -4.75 -4.91 4.06
C PRO A 79 -4.21 -5.82 2.94
N LEU A 80 -3.35 -6.77 3.30
CA LEU A 80 -2.82 -7.77 2.36
C LEU A 80 -3.91 -8.68 1.75
N LYS A 81 -5.01 -8.89 2.48
CA LYS A 81 -6.21 -9.59 2.01
C LYS A 81 -7.43 -8.75 2.31
N ASN A 82 -8.23 -8.46 1.30
CA ASN A 82 -9.43 -7.66 1.42
C ASN A 82 -10.57 -8.56 1.88
N LEU A 83 -10.88 -8.54 3.19
CA LEU A 83 -12.00 -9.28 3.76
C LEU A 83 -12.95 -8.32 4.45
N CYS A 84 -14.21 -8.29 4.01
CA CYS A 84 -15.23 -7.41 4.59
C CYS A 84 -15.65 -7.79 6.02
N GLY A 85 -15.23 -8.96 6.54
CA GLY A 85 -15.51 -9.40 7.90
C GLY A 85 -15.03 -10.83 8.18
N LYS A 86 -15.04 -11.21 9.46
CA LYS A 86 -14.61 -12.56 9.92
C LYS A 86 -15.52 -13.68 9.40
N ASP A 87 -16.82 -13.43 9.38
CA ASP A 87 -17.85 -14.39 8.97
C ASP A 87 -18.21 -14.30 7.48
N CYS A 88 -17.38 -13.62 6.68
CA CYS A 88 -17.57 -13.53 5.24
C CYS A 88 -17.59 -14.94 4.63
N GLN A 89 -18.60 -15.25 3.80
CA GLN A 89 -18.71 -16.52 3.08
C GLN A 89 -18.52 -16.29 1.57
N ALA A 90 -18.11 -17.34 0.86
CA ALA A 90 -18.05 -17.29 -0.60
C ALA A 90 -19.47 -17.09 -1.18
N PRO A 91 -19.61 -16.50 -2.38
CA PRO A 91 -20.90 -16.42 -3.05
C PRO A 91 -21.48 -17.82 -3.22
N GLN A 92 -22.76 -17.98 -2.91
CA GLN A 92 -23.47 -19.22 -3.20
C GLN A 92 -23.72 -19.28 -4.70
N VAL A 93 -23.26 -20.35 -5.36
CA VAL A 93 -23.69 -20.64 -6.73
C VAL A 93 -25.12 -21.17 -6.64
N PRO A 94 -26.09 -20.58 -7.36
CA PRO A 94 -27.44 -21.14 -7.43
C PRO A 94 -27.37 -22.59 -7.87
N ASP A 95 -27.97 -23.49 -7.10
CA ASP A 95 -28.11 -24.90 -7.48
C ASP A 95 -29.22 -25.02 -8.53
N ASP A 96 -28.88 -24.68 -9.76
CA ASP A 96 -29.68 -25.05 -10.92
C ASP A 96 -29.48 -26.55 -11.10
N GLY A 97 -30.41 -27.36 -10.55
CA GLY A 97 -30.37 -28.83 -10.43
C GLY A 97 -30.20 -29.65 -11.71
N THR A 98 -29.59 -29.11 -12.76
CA THR A 98 -28.96 -29.82 -13.86
C THR A 98 -27.50 -30.05 -13.54
N GLY A 99 -27.19 -31.19 -12.91
CA GLY A 99 -25.83 -31.70 -12.85
C GLY A 99 -25.31 -31.95 -14.26
N ASN A 100 -24.54 -31.01 -14.80
CA ASN A 100 -23.69 -31.23 -15.95
C ASN A 100 -22.30 -30.71 -15.62
N GLY A 101 -21.36 -31.64 -15.63
CA GLY A 101 -19.96 -31.41 -15.30
C GLY A 101 -19.41 -30.24 -16.09
N PHE A 102 -18.92 -29.23 -15.37
CA PHE A 102 -18.12 -28.18 -15.97
C PHE A 102 -16.64 -28.40 -15.68
N ASP A 103 -15.93 -28.31 -16.79
CA ASP A 103 -14.55 -28.65 -17.09
C ASP A 103 -13.54 -27.92 -16.18
N ARG A 104 -12.55 -28.65 -15.67
CA ARG A 104 -11.42 -28.10 -14.93
C ARG A 104 -10.29 -27.85 -15.93
N ARG A 105 -10.13 -26.59 -16.35
CA ARG A 105 -8.94 -26.14 -17.07
C ARG A 105 -8.02 -25.33 -16.17
#